data_AF-A0A7G2K0M0-F1
#
_entry.id   AF-A0A7G2K0M0-F1
#
_cell.length_a   1.000
_cell.length_b   1.000
_cell.length_c   1.000
_cell.angle_alpha   90.00
_cell.angle_beta   90.00
_cell.angle_gamma   90.00
#
_symmetry.space_group_name_H-M   'P 1'
#
loop_
_entity.id
_entity.type
_entity.pdbx_description
1 polymer ?
#
loop_
_entity_poly.entity_id
_entity_poly.type
_entity_poly.pdbx_seq_one_letter_code
_entity_poly.pdbx_strand_id
1 'polypeptide(L)'
;MKLEDAPNSLKFLAGKVNFCTLLPMRSVPFKVVCLLGMNDADYPRTQTPNSFDLMQYHYQKGDRVRRDDDRYLFLEALLAARDYCYISYVGRSITDNQPKEPSVLVSQLLDYINQGQSENALTVIEHPMTAFSPD
;
A
#
# COMPACT_ATOMS: atom_id res chain seq x y z
N MET A 1 -13.58 30.92 -19.75
CA MET A 1 -12.40 30.03 -19.63
C MET A 1 -12.94 28.65 -19.31
N LYS A 2 -13.07 27.77 -20.32
CA LYS A 2 -13.58 26.40 -20.13
C LYS A 2 -12.45 25.57 -19.53
N LEU A 3 -12.73 24.81 -18.46
CA LEU A 3 -11.80 23.77 -18.00
C LEU A 3 -11.81 22.67 -19.06
N GLU A 4 -10.65 22.42 -19.65
CA GLU A 4 -10.44 21.26 -20.49
C GLU A 4 -10.31 20.02 -19.58
N ASP A 5 -11.32 19.14 -19.65
CA ASP A 5 -11.22 17.77 -19.17
C ASP A 5 -10.17 17.04 -20.02
N ALA A 6 -8.91 17.11 -19.61
CA ALA A 6 -7.86 16.29 -20.21
C ALA A 6 -8.11 14.83 -19.82
N PRO A 7 -8.33 13.90 -20.79
CA PRO A 7 -8.48 12.49 -20.48
C PRO A 7 -7.20 11.99 -19.83
N ASN A 8 -7.36 11.15 -18.81
CA ASN A 8 -6.37 10.60 -17.87
C ASN A 8 -5.24 9.73 -18.51
N SER A 9 -4.75 10.13 -19.69
CA SER A 9 -3.59 9.61 -20.41
C SER A 9 -2.30 10.27 -19.91
N LEU A 10 -2.21 10.50 -18.60
CA LEU A 10 -1.10 11.18 -17.94
C LEU A 10 0.10 10.24 -17.84
N LYS A 11 0.99 10.31 -18.85
CA LYS A 11 2.46 10.26 -18.68
C LYS A 11 3.04 9.16 -17.76
N PHE A 12 2.49 7.95 -17.79
CA PHE A 12 3.14 6.79 -17.16
C PHE A 12 4.48 6.56 -17.86
N LEU A 13 5.60 6.59 -17.10
CA LEU A 13 6.99 6.55 -17.59
C LEU A 13 7.51 7.84 -18.24
N ALA A 14 6.77 8.95 -18.22
CA ALA A 14 7.30 10.22 -18.71
C ALA A 14 8.00 10.97 -17.56
N GLY A 15 9.26 10.62 -17.31
CA GLY A 15 10.08 11.23 -16.26
C GLY A 15 10.96 10.21 -15.54
N LYS A 16 11.68 10.67 -14.51
CA LYS A 16 12.56 9.82 -13.69
C LYS A 16 11.86 9.18 -12.50
N VAL A 17 10.74 9.76 -12.04
CA VAL A 17 9.97 9.30 -10.88
C VAL A 17 8.50 9.29 -11.26
N ASN A 18 7.80 8.20 -10.95
CA ASN A 18 6.37 8.05 -11.20
C ASN A 18 5.62 7.95 -9.86
N PHE A 19 4.61 8.78 -9.68
CA PHE A 19 3.65 8.67 -8.58
C PHE A 19 2.35 8.12 -9.14
N CYS A 20 1.88 7.00 -8.59
CA CYS A 20 0.62 6.39 -8.99
C CYS A 20 0.04 5.56 -7.85
N THR A 21 -1.26 5.27 -7.93
CA THR A 21 -1.89 4.26 -7.09
C THR A 21 -1.52 2.85 -7.56
N LEU A 22 -1.70 1.86 -6.69
CA LEU A 22 -1.55 0.45 -7.05
C LEU A 22 -2.66 0.07 -8.05
N LEU A 23 -2.26 -0.08 -9.31
CA LEU A 23 -3.12 -0.51 -10.41
C LEU A 23 -2.90 -2.00 -10.67
N PRO A 24 -3.97 -2.83 -10.66
CA PRO A 24 -3.86 -4.27 -10.91
C PRO A 24 -3.16 -4.58 -12.23
N MET A 25 -2.42 -5.70 -12.27
CA MET A 25 -1.81 -6.25 -13.49
C MET A 25 -0.78 -5.32 -14.14
N ARG A 26 -0.19 -4.42 -13.36
CA ARG A 26 0.88 -3.50 -13.77
C ARG A 26 2.14 -3.73 -12.95
N SER A 27 2.56 -5.00 -12.81
CA SER A 27 3.84 -5.35 -12.19
C SER A 27 4.99 -5.14 -13.17
N VAL A 28 5.36 -3.87 -13.38
CA VAL A 28 6.57 -3.49 -14.12
C VAL A 28 7.72 -3.44 -13.13
N PRO A 29 8.86 -4.10 -13.40
CA PRO A 29 9.99 -4.10 -12.47
C PRO A 29 10.63 -2.71 -12.37
N PHE A 30 10.83 -2.24 -11.14
CA PHE A 30 11.53 -0.99 -10.85
C PHE A 30 12.70 -1.24 -9.89
N LYS A 31 13.77 -0.45 -10.02
CA LYS A 31 14.89 -0.48 -9.06
C LYS A 31 14.41 -0.21 -7.64
N VAL A 32 13.58 0.82 -7.49
CA VAL A 32 13.02 1.24 -6.21
C VAL A 32 11.50 1.30 -6.33
N VAL A 33 10.80 0.68 -5.38
CA VAL A 33 9.35 0.76 -5.23
C VAL A 33 9.04 1.35 -3.87
N CYS A 34 8.17 2.37 -3.82
CA CYS A 34 7.77 3.02 -2.58
C CYS A 34 6.25 2.88 -2.37
N LEU A 35 5.84 2.22 -1.29
CA LEU A 35 4.46 2.13 -0.83
C LEU A 35 4.26 3.14 0.30
N LEU A 36 3.42 4.15 0.07
CA LEU A 36 3.16 5.21 1.04
C LEU A 36 1.75 5.08 1.59
N GLY A 37 1.59 5.38 2.89
CA GLY A 37 0.28 5.38 3.54
C GLY A 37 -0.32 3.98 3.71
N MET A 38 0.52 2.98 3.97
CA MET A 38 0.08 1.62 4.28
C MET A 38 -0.48 1.53 5.70
N ASN A 39 -1.56 2.25 5.98
CA ASN A 39 -2.23 2.32 7.28
C ASN A 39 -3.31 1.22 7.40
N ASP A 40 -3.63 0.79 8.62
CA ASP A 40 -4.68 -0.22 8.86
C ASP A 40 -6.05 0.15 8.27
N ALA A 41 -6.45 1.42 8.43
CA ALA A 41 -7.73 1.92 7.94
C ALA A 41 -7.79 2.11 6.41
N ASP A 42 -6.63 2.25 5.76
CA ASP A 42 -6.54 2.64 4.35
C ASP A 42 -6.20 1.46 3.42
N TYR A 43 -5.48 0.46 3.92
CA TYR A 43 -5.02 -0.68 3.12
C TYR A 43 -5.07 -2.01 3.90
N PRO A 44 -5.60 -3.11 3.33
CA PRO A 44 -6.30 -3.21 2.04
C PRO A 44 -7.55 -2.32 1.96
N ARG A 45 -7.92 -1.87 0.76
CA ARG A 45 -9.06 -0.98 0.59
C ARG A 45 -10.33 -1.72 0.96
N THR A 46 -11.11 -1.14 1.86
CA THR A 46 -12.44 -1.64 2.19
C THR A 46 -13.46 -1.16 1.16
N GLN A 47 -14.34 -2.06 0.73
CA GLN A 47 -15.47 -1.71 -0.11
C GLN A 47 -16.74 -2.21 0.55
N THR A 48 -17.77 -1.37 0.58
CA THR A 48 -19.11 -1.76 0.98
C THR A 48 -19.68 -2.69 -0.10
N PRO A 49 -20.03 -3.95 0.23
CA PRO A 49 -20.65 -4.84 -0.73
C PRO A 49 -22.01 -4.28 -1.14
N ASN A 50 -22.42 -4.51 -2.38
CA ASN A 50 -23.75 -4.14 -2.83
C ASN A 50 -24.76 -5.11 -2.22
N SER A 51 -25.78 -4.60 -1.53
CA SER A 51 -26.82 -5.39 -0.85
C SER A 51 -27.57 -6.33 -1.79
N PHE A 52 -27.60 -6.01 -3.09
CA PHE A 52 -28.27 -6.80 -4.13
C PHE A 52 -27.31 -7.69 -4.93
N ASP A 53 -26.03 -7.74 -4.58
CA ASP A 53 -25.08 -8.67 -5.20
C ASP A 53 -25.28 -10.07 -4.63
N LEU A 54 -25.88 -10.97 -5.41
CA LEU A 54 -26.08 -12.36 -4.99
C LEU A 54 -24.80 -13.20 -5.10
N MET A 55 -23.80 -12.75 -5.87
CA MET A 55 -22.53 -13.49 -6.04
C MET A 55 -21.78 -13.61 -4.71
N GLN A 56 -21.94 -12.64 -3.80
CA GLN A 56 -21.32 -12.67 -2.48
C GLN A 56 -21.77 -13.88 -1.63
N TYR A 57 -22.98 -14.39 -1.87
CA TYR A 57 -23.55 -15.53 -1.14
C TYR A 57 -23.26 -16.88 -1.81
N HIS A 58 -22.87 -16.87 -3.08
CA HIS A 58 -22.59 -18.06 -3.88
C HIS A 58 -21.27 -17.95 -4.64
N TYR A 59 -20.18 -17.80 -3.89
CA TYR A 59 -18.83 -17.65 -4.45
C TYR A 59 -18.44 -18.81 -5.37
N GLN A 60 -17.96 -18.47 -6.57
CA GLN A 60 -17.38 -19.40 -7.54
C GLN A 60 -15.92 -19.05 -7.83
N LYS A 61 -15.15 -20.05 -8.26
CA LYS A 61 -13.77 -19.83 -8.72
C LYS A 61 -13.79 -18.89 -9.92
N GLY A 62 -13.04 -17.79 -9.82
CA GLY A 62 -13.00 -16.73 -10.83
C GLY A 62 -13.78 -15.48 -10.41
N ASP A 63 -14.61 -15.55 -9.38
CA ASP A 63 -15.24 -14.38 -8.81
C ASP A 63 -14.19 -13.45 -8.21
N ARG A 64 -14.29 -12.18 -8.57
CA ARG A 64 -13.34 -11.17 -8.18
C ARG A 64 -13.62 -10.71 -6.76
N VAL A 65 -12.65 -10.90 -5.88
CA VAL A 65 -12.69 -10.38 -4.51
C VAL A 65 -11.69 -9.23 -4.41
N ARG A 66 -12.17 -7.99 -4.31
CA ARG A 66 -11.28 -6.80 -4.29
C ARG A 66 -10.26 -6.83 -3.16
N ARG A 67 -10.64 -7.37 -2.00
CA ARG A 67 -9.71 -7.53 -0.88
C ARG A 67 -8.52 -8.40 -1.28
N ASP A 68 -8.76 -9.47 -2.02
CA ASP A 68 -7.71 -10.37 -2.49
C ASP A 68 -6.89 -9.72 -3.60
N ASP A 69 -7.51 -8.91 -4.47
CA ASP A 69 -6.78 -8.10 -5.45
C ASP A 69 -5.78 -7.16 -4.76
N ASP A 70 -6.16 -6.52 -3.65
CA ASP A 70 -5.27 -5.62 -2.91
C ASP A 70 -4.14 -6.38 -2.21
N ARG A 71 -4.43 -7.56 -1.64
CA ARG A 71 -3.36 -8.43 -1.09
C ARG A 71 -2.40 -8.86 -2.18
N TYR A 72 -2.92 -9.18 -3.36
CA TYR A 72 -2.13 -9.54 -4.52
C TYR A 72 -1.30 -8.36 -5.04
N LEU A 73 -1.87 -7.16 -5.12
CA LEU A 73 -1.18 -5.93 -5.51
C LEU A 73 0.01 -5.60 -4.61
N PHE A 74 -0.14 -5.81 -3.30
CA PHE A 74 0.97 -5.63 -2.35
C PHE A 74 2.12 -6.59 -2.65
N LEU A 75 1.79 -7.86 -2.91
CA LEU A 75 2.78 -8.87 -3.29
C LEU A 75 3.43 -8.53 -4.63
N GLU A 76 2.66 -8.10 -5.64
CA GLU A 76 3.20 -7.66 -6.93
C GLU A 76 4.18 -6.49 -6.76
N ALA A 77 3.87 -5.52 -5.92
CA ALA A 77 4.76 -4.39 -5.64
C ALA A 77 6.07 -4.83 -4.98
N LEU A 78 5.98 -5.75 -4.01
CA LEU A 78 7.15 -6.32 -3.34
C LEU A 78 8.05 -7.09 -4.34
N LEU A 79 7.45 -7.88 -5.23
CA LEU A 79 8.16 -8.68 -6.24
C LEU A 79 8.73 -7.83 -7.39
N ALA A 80 8.12 -6.67 -7.66
CA ALA A 80 8.57 -5.74 -8.69
C ALA A 80 9.83 -4.95 -8.28
N ALA A 81 10.08 -4.79 -6.98
CA ALA A 81 11.26 -4.11 -6.46
C ALA A 81 12.53 -4.92 -6.72
N ARG A 82 13.53 -4.31 -7.36
CA ARG A 82 14.81 -4.98 -7.69
C ARG A 82 15.93 -4.67 -6.71
N ASP A 83 16.03 -3.42 -6.26
CA ASP A 83 17.10 -2.98 -5.35
C ASP A 83 16.51 -2.66 -3.97
N TYR A 84 15.45 -1.84 -3.90
CA TYR A 84 14.85 -1.40 -2.64
C TYR A 84 13.32 -1.38 -2.69
N CYS A 85 12.70 -1.88 -1.61
CA CYS A 85 11.27 -1.72 -1.32
C CYS A 85 11.14 -0.81 -0.09
N TYR A 86 10.57 0.38 -0.27
CA TYR A 86 10.30 1.34 0.80
C TYR A 86 8.82 1.31 1.16
N ILE A 87 8.51 1.20 2.45
CA ILE A 87 7.13 1.16 2.94
C ILE A 87 6.99 2.19 4.06
N SER A 88 5.96 3.03 4.00
CA SER A 88 5.62 3.97 5.07
C SER A 88 4.15 3.92 5.45
N TYR A 89 3.90 4.25 6.71
CA TYR A 89 2.57 4.39 7.30
C TYR A 89 2.60 5.51 8.35
N VAL A 90 1.43 5.96 8.76
CA VAL A 90 1.24 6.99 9.78
C VAL A 90 1.13 6.30 11.13
N GLY A 91 2.20 6.35 11.93
CA GLY A 91 2.27 5.66 13.23
C GLY A 91 1.60 6.37 14.41
N ARG A 92 1.24 7.66 14.28
CA ARG A 92 0.49 8.40 15.29
C ARG A 92 -0.53 9.33 14.67
N SER A 93 -1.64 9.52 15.36
CA SER A 93 -2.68 10.47 14.97
C SER A 93 -2.24 11.92 15.20
N ILE A 94 -2.56 12.81 14.27
CA ILE A 94 -2.20 14.24 14.37
C ILE A 94 -3.08 14.97 15.41
N THR A 95 -4.30 14.47 15.66
CA THR A 95 -5.29 15.16 16.50
C THR A 95 -5.15 14.83 17.99
N ASP A 96 -4.94 13.56 18.31
CA ASP A 96 -4.96 13.02 19.68
C ASP A 96 -3.67 12.26 20.04
N ASN A 97 -2.67 12.25 19.14
CA ASN A 97 -1.37 11.61 19.32
C ASN A 97 -1.42 10.11 19.69
N GLN A 98 -2.57 9.46 19.50
CA GLN A 98 -2.72 8.04 19.75
C GLN A 98 -1.90 7.22 18.75
N PRO A 99 -1.31 6.09 19.18
CA PRO A 99 -0.61 5.20 18.27
C PRO A 99 -1.58 4.65 17.22
N LYS A 100 -1.06 4.50 16.01
CA LYS A 100 -1.78 3.93 14.87
C LYS A 100 -1.02 2.74 14.35
N GLU A 101 -1.78 1.70 14.05
CA GLU A 101 -1.23 0.46 13.51
C GLU A 101 -1.00 0.58 11.99
N PRO A 102 0.07 -0.05 11.49
CA PRO A 102 0.24 -0.21 10.05
C PRO A 102 -0.82 -1.15 9.48
N SER A 103 -0.90 -1.20 8.15
CA SER A 103 -1.70 -2.19 7.44
C SER A 103 -1.36 -3.60 7.90
N VAL A 104 -2.38 -4.45 8.08
CA VAL A 104 -2.21 -5.88 8.40
C VAL A 104 -1.19 -6.58 7.49
N LEU A 105 -1.09 -6.17 6.22
CA LEU A 105 -0.12 -6.74 5.28
C LEU A 105 1.33 -6.37 5.60
N VAL A 106 1.55 -5.15 6.10
CA VAL A 106 2.87 -4.70 6.56
C VAL A 106 3.25 -5.42 7.83
N SER A 107 2.32 -5.58 8.79
CA SER A 107 2.57 -6.36 10.01
C SER A 107 2.93 -7.81 9.68
N GLN A 108 2.16 -8.45 8.79
CA GLN A 108 2.45 -9.82 8.32
C GLN A 108 3.84 -9.94 7.67
N LEU A 109 4.25 -8.94 6.88
CA LEU A 109 5.57 -8.92 6.26
C LEU A 109 6.69 -8.77 7.30
N LEU A 110 6.52 -7.87 8.26
CA LEU A 110 7.48 -7.67 9.35
C LEU A 110 7.60 -8.93 10.22
N ASP A 111 6.48 -9.52 10.61
CA ASP A 111 6.43 -10.76 11.39
C ASP A 111 7.12 -11.90 10.65
N TYR A 112 6.85 -12.05 9.35
CA TYR A 112 7.48 -13.07 8.52
C TYR A 112 8.99 -12.90 8.40
N ILE A 113 9.47 -11.67 8.23
CA ILE A 113 10.92 -11.40 8.07
C ILE A 113 11.66 -11.57 9.40
N ASN A 114 11.03 -11.21 10.51
CA ASN A 114 11.60 -11.37 11.84
C ASN A 114 11.43 -12.81 12.39
N GLN A 115 10.61 -13.64 11.76
CA GLN A 115 10.39 -15.02 12.19
C GLN A 115 11.69 -15.84 12.14
N GLY A 116 12.11 -16.35 13.30
CA GLY A 116 13.31 -17.20 13.41
C GLY A 116 14.64 -16.43 13.49
N GLN A 117 14.59 -15.10 13.57
CA GLN A 117 15.75 -14.26 13.86
C GLN A 117 15.86 -14.02 15.37
N SER A 118 17.09 -14.01 15.90
CA SER A 118 17.33 -13.67 17.32
C SER A 118 17.14 -12.18 17.62
N GLU A 119 17.33 -11.33 16.60
CA GLU A 119 17.13 -9.89 16.64
C GLU A 119 16.26 -9.47 15.44
N ASN A 120 15.48 -8.39 15.56
CA ASN A 120 14.63 -7.95 14.46
C ASN A 120 15.48 -7.52 13.26
N ALA A 121 15.47 -8.34 12.21
CA ALA A 121 16.21 -8.10 10.96
C ALA A 121 15.71 -6.83 10.24
N LEU A 122 14.43 -6.50 10.38
CA LEU A 122 13.86 -5.22 9.94
C LEU A 122 13.40 -4.41 11.14
N THR A 123 14.02 -3.25 11.33
CA THR A 123 13.63 -2.27 12.35
C THR A 123 12.77 -1.18 11.72
N VAL A 124 11.65 -0.87 12.37
CA VAL A 124 10.78 0.27 11.99
C VAL A 124 11.43 1.56 12.48
N ILE A 125 11.61 2.52 11.58
CA ILE A 125 12.18 3.83 11.89
C ILE A 125 11.03 4.80 12.16
N GLU A 126 10.97 5.36 13.37
CA GLU A 126 10.04 6.45 13.68
C GLU A 126 10.59 7.77 13.16
N HIS A 127 9.77 8.53 12.44
CA HIS A 127 10.11 9.86 11.95
C HIS A 127 9.48 10.95 12.83
N PRO A 128 10.14 12.12 12.98
CA PRO A 128 9.61 13.22 13.77
C PRO A 128 8.30 13.76 13.18
N MET A 129 7.44 14.29 14.06
CA MET A 129 6.14 14.85 13.67
C MET A 129 6.28 16.10 12.79
N THR A 130 7.38 16.85 12.94
CA THR A 130 7.67 18.02 12.12
C THR A 130 9.07 17.95 11.56
N ALA A 131 9.30 18.61 10.43
CA ALA A 131 10.59 18.62 9.75
C ALA A 131 11.72 19.32 10.55
N PHE A 132 11.40 20.02 11.63
CA PHE A 132 12.34 20.79 12.46
C PHE A 132 12.42 20.30 13.90
N SER A 133 11.79 19.17 14.22
CA SER A 133 11.97 18.56 15.54
C SER A 133 13.43 18.07 15.66
N PRO A 134 14.10 18.30 16.80
CA PRO A 134 15.44 17.77 17.03
C PRO A 134 15.41 16.24 17.06
N ASP A 135 16.49 15.62 16.53
CA ASP A 135 16.72 14.17 16.51
C ASP A 135 16.93 13.57 17.91
#